data_AF-A0A3Q7GFG9-F1
#
_entry.id   AF-A0A3Q7GFG9-F1
#
_cell.length_a   1.000
_cell.length_b   1.000
_cell.length_c   1.000
_cell.angle_alpha   90.00
_cell.angle_beta   90.00
_cell.angle_gamma   90.00
#
_symmetry.space_group_name_H-M   'P 1'
#
loop_
_entity.id
_entity.type
_entity.pdbx_description
1 polymer ?
#
loop_
_entity_poly.entity_id
_entity_poly.type
_entity_poly.pdbx_seq_one_letter_code
_entity_poly.pdbx_strand_id
1 'polypeptide(L)'
;MCILPIQAEEAKKLKLMLRRKKAENIRLLEIEKRQMQRVEEMRETQKKDVENTNLKEQMRFEVRKELSKVEMTCHDMASLLCRLGITVGDGTSHEVRVAYRKALLKFHPDRSSQSDLRQQVEAEETFKLISRMKDKYLPTL
;
A
#
# COMPACT_ATOMS: atom_id res chain seq x y z
N MET A 1 -66.51 35.15 26.72
CA MET A 1 -65.83 34.91 25.42
C MET A 1 -64.33 35.02 25.64
N CYS A 2 -63.59 33.90 25.67
CA CYS A 2 -62.12 33.88 25.92
C CYS A 2 -61.35 33.14 24.80
N ILE A 3 -61.86 33.19 23.56
CA ILE A 3 -61.38 32.37 22.43
C ILE A 3 -60.02 32.84 21.89
N LEU A 4 -59.77 34.16 21.89
CA LEU A 4 -58.55 34.77 21.36
C LEU A 4 -57.24 34.35 22.05
N PRO A 5 -57.12 34.32 23.40
CA PRO A 5 -55.89 33.90 24.06
C PRO A 5 -55.58 32.41 23.87
N ILE A 6 -56.60 31.56 23.75
CA ILE A 6 -56.45 30.11 23.52
C ILE A 6 -55.85 29.87 22.12
N GLN A 7 -56.40 30.53 21.09
CA GLN A 7 -55.90 30.45 19.71
C GLN A 7 -54.44 30.94 19.57
N ALA A 8 -54.06 31.99 20.32
CA ALA A 8 -52.70 32.51 20.32
C ALA A 8 -51.69 31.52 20.95
N GLU A 9 -52.08 30.81 22.00
CA GLU A 9 -51.23 29.80 22.65
C GLU A 9 -51.06 28.55 21.78
N GLU A 10 -52.13 28.11 21.10
CA GLU A 10 -52.07 27.01 20.13
C GLU A 10 -51.16 27.33 18.94
N ALA A 11 -51.24 28.54 18.39
CA ALA A 11 -50.37 28.99 17.31
C ALA A 11 -48.88 29.02 17.73
N LYS A 12 -48.58 29.42 18.97
CA LYS A 12 -47.21 29.39 19.52
C LYS A 12 -46.70 27.96 19.65
N LYS A 13 -47.51 27.03 20.19
CA LYS A 13 -47.16 25.62 20.32
C LYS A 13 -46.90 24.97 18.95
N LEU A 14 -47.76 25.26 17.96
CA LEU A 14 -47.59 24.76 16.60
C LEU A 14 -46.28 25.28 15.96
N LYS A 15 -45.97 26.57 16.11
CA LYS A 15 -44.73 27.17 15.60
C LYS A 15 -43.48 26.56 16.25
N LEU A 16 -43.52 26.28 17.55
CA LEU A 16 -42.44 25.60 18.26
C LEU A 16 -42.24 24.16 17.75
N MET A 17 -43.33 23.40 17.58
CA MET A 17 -43.27 22.05 17.04
C MET A 17 -42.65 22.03 15.63
N LEU A 18 -43.08 22.93 14.74
CA LEU A 18 -42.53 23.04 13.38
C LEU A 18 -41.03 23.37 13.40
N ARG A 19 -40.57 24.26 14.29
CA ARG A 19 -39.15 24.56 14.45
C ARG A 19 -38.35 23.33 14.90
N ARG A 20 -38.87 22.54 15.84
CA ARG A 20 -38.24 21.29 16.30
C ARG A 20 -38.13 20.27 15.16
N LYS A 21 -39.23 20.03 14.43
CA LYS A 21 -39.24 19.12 13.26
C LYS A 21 -38.24 19.55 12.19
N LYS A 22 -38.14 20.85 11.90
CA LYS A 22 -37.14 21.38 10.94
C LYS A 22 -35.71 21.14 11.42
N ALA A 23 -35.42 21.43 12.69
CA ALA A 23 -34.10 21.22 13.26
C ALA A 23 -33.71 19.73 13.28
N GLU A 24 -34.65 18.84 13.58
CA GLU A 24 -34.43 17.39 13.54
C GLU A 24 -34.18 16.88 12.12
N ASN A 25 -34.97 17.35 11.14
CA ASN A 25 -34.76 17.00 9.74
C ASN A 25 -33.37 17.45 9.24
N ILE A 26 -32.97 18.68 9.55
CA ILE A 26 -31.63 19.19 9.21
C ILE A 26 -30.53 18.29 9.83
N ARG A 27 -30.68 17.90 11.10
CA ARG A 27 -29.72 16.99 11.77
C ARG A 27 -29.65 15.62 11.09
N LEU A 28 -30.79 15.05 10.71
CA LEU A 28 -30.84 13.75 10.01
C LEU A 28 -30.15 13.83 8.65
N LEU A 29 -30.42 14.88 7.87
CA LEU A 29 -29.76 15.12 6.58
C LEU A 29 -28.24 15.31 6.72
N GLU A 30 -27.78 16.01 7.76
CA GLU A 30 -26.35 16.16 8.03
C GLU A 30 -25.67 14.82 8.38
N ILE A 31 -26.34 13.98 9.17
CA ILE A 31 -25.83 12.65 9.53
C ILE A 31 -25.75 11.77 8.29
N GLU A 32 -26.81 11.74 7.47
CA GLU A 32 -26.85 10.97 6.22
C GLU A 32 -25.75 11.42 5.26
N LYS A 33 -25.57 12.74 5.07
CA LYS A 33 -24.49 13.28 4.24
C LYS A 33 -23.11 12.82 4.72
N ARG A 34 -22.85 12.84 6.03
CA ARG A 34 -21.57 12.38 6.61
C ARG A 34 -21.40 10.87 6.50
N GLN A 35 -22.47 10.09 6.59
CA GLN A 35 -22.40 8.65 6.37
C GLN A 35 -22.07 8.35 4.91
N MET A 36 -22.76 8.99 3.97
CA MET A 36 -22.51 8.84 2.54
C MET A 36 -21.08 9.24 2.17
N GLN A 37 -20.58 10.36 2.70
CA GLN A 37 -19.20 10.80 2.46
C GLN A 37 -18.17 9.77 2.97
N ARG A 38 -18.36 9.22 4.16
CA ARG A 38 -17.46 8.19 4.71
C ARG A 38 -17.47 6.91 3.87
N VAL A 39 -18.64 6.47 3.42
CA VAL A 39 -18.75 5.29 2.55
C VAL A 39 -18.03 5.54 1.23
N GLU A 40 -18.16 6.73 0.65
CA GLU A 40 -17.51 7.07 -0.61
C GLU A 40 -15.99 7.14 -0.46
N GLU A 41 -15.48 7.76 0.61
CA GLU A 41 -14.04 7.77 0.92
C GLU A 41 -13.48 6.35 1.09
N MET A 42 -14.22 5.45 1.75
CA MET A 42 -13.83 4.05 1.87
C MET A 42 -13.82 3.32 0.53
N ARG A 43 -14.83 3.54 -0.33
CA ARG A 43 -14.91 2.95 -1.67
C ARG A 43 -13.76 3.40 -2.55
N GLU A 44 -13.45 4.70 -2.54
CA GLU A 44 -12.36 5.27 -3.33
C GLU A 44 -11.00 4.75 -2.85
N THR A 45 -10.80 4.62 -1.53
CA THR A 45 -9.59 4.02 -0.96
C THR A 45 -9.45 2.56 -1.40
N GLN A 46 -10.51 1.77 -1.26
CA GLN A 46 -10.52 0.37 -1.70
C GLN A 46 -10.22 0.22 -3.20
N LYS A 47 -10.81 1.10 -4.02
CA LYS A 47 -10.56 1.11 -5.46
C LYS A 47 -9.08 1.37 -5.77
N LYS A 48 -8.48 2.39 -5.13
CA LYS A 48 -7.05 2.69 -5.26
C LYS A 48 -6.17 1.53 -4.81
N ASP A 49 -6.52 0.84 -3.73
CA ASP A 49 -5.77 -0.32 -3.24
C ASP A 49 -5.80 -1.48 -4.25
N VAL A 50 -6.96 -1.74 -4.88
CA VAL A 50 -7.09 -2.75 -5.94
C VAL A 50 -6.28 -2.35 -7.17
N GLU A 51 -6.36 -1.09 -7.61
CA GLU A 51 -5.57 -0.58 -8.74
C GLU A 51 -4.06 -0.69 -8.47
N ASN A 52 -3.61 -0.28 -7.28
CA ASN A 52 -2.21 -0.41 -6.85
C ASN A 52 -1.76 -1.87 -6.84
N THR A 53 -2.61 -2.80 -6.37
CA THR A 53 -2.31 -4.23 -6.36
C THR A 53 -2.14 -4.77 -7.78
N ASN A 54 -3.03 -4.40 -8.69
CA ASN A 54 -2.96 -4.82 -10.09
C ASN A 54 -1.71 -4.28 -10.79
N LEU A 55 -1.36 -3.00 -10.57
CA LEU A 55 -0.14 -2.40 -11.11
C LEU A 55 1.12 -3.10 -10.57
N LYS A 56 1.16 -3.38 -9.26
CA LYS A 56 2.26 -4.15 -8.66
C LYS A 56 2.39 -5.54 -9.28
N GLU A 57 1.29 -6.22 -9.60
CA GLU A 57 1.35 -7.55 -10.21
C GLU A 57 1.90 -7.52 -11.65
N GLN A 58 1.53 -6.51 -12.44
CA GLN A 58 2.13 -6.29 -13.76
C GLN A 58 3.64 -6.05 -13.66
N MET A 59 4.06 -5.18 -12.73
CA MET A 59 5.48 -4.93 -12.48
C MET A 59 6.19 -6.21 -11.99
N ARG A 60 5.56 -7.03 -11.14
CA ARG A 60 6.15 -8.29 -10.66
C ARG A 60 6.42 -9.23 -11.82
N PHE A 61 5.51 -9.34 -12.78
CA PHE A 61 5.71 -10.17 -13.96
C PHE A 61 6.93 -9.70 -14.77
N GLU A 62 7.04 -8.40 -15.05
CA GLU A 62 8.16 -7.81 -15.79
C GLU A 62 9.50 -8.01 -15.05
N VAL A 63 9.53 -7.68 -13.76
CA VAL A 63 10.74 -7.82 -12.93
C VAL A 63 11.17 -9.29 -12.85
N ARG A 64 10.24 -10.23 -12.61
CA ARG A 64 10.57 -11.66 -12.59
C ARG A 64 11.12 -12.15 -13.92
N LYS A 65 10.58 -11.65 -15.04
CA LYS A 65 11.08 -11.98 -16.38
C LYS A 65 12.53 -11.53 -16.56
N GLU A 66 12.87 -10.31 -16.15
CA GLU A 66 14.26 -9.81 -16.23
C GLU A 66 15.18 -10.54 -15.25
N LEU A 67 14.74 -10.79 -14.02
CA LEU A 67 15.49 -11.57 -13.02
C LEU A 67 15.74 -13.01 -13.47
N SER A 68 14.78 -13.63 -14.16
CA SER A 68 14.94 -14.97 -14.73
C SER A 68 16.06 -15.01 -15.77
N LYS A 69 16.16 -13.99 -16.65
CA LYS A 69 17.28 -13.87 -17.60
C LYS A 69 18.61 -13.74 -16.85
N VAL A 70 18.65 -12.92 -15.81
CA VAL A 70 19.86 -12.76 -14.97
C VAL A 70 20.26 -14.11 -14.36
N GLU A 71 19.31 -14.82 -13.73
CA GLU A 71 19.53 -16.14 -13.12
C GLU A 71 20.06 -17.16 -14.13
N MET A 72 19.52 -17.20 -15.35
CA MET A 72 19.98 -18.14 -16.39
C MET A 72 21.42 -17.86 -16.86
N THR A 73 21.88 -16.61 -16.76
CA THR A 73 23.23 -16.21 -17.21
C THR A 73 24.30 -16.28 -16.13
N CYS A 74 23.93 -16.54 -14.88
CA CYS A 74 24.87 -16.57 -13.75
C CYS A 74 25.12 -18.00 -13.27
N HIS A 75 26.40 -18.34 -13.08
CA HIS A 75 26.81 -19.68 -12.65
C HIS A 75 27.22 -19.74 -11.17
N ASP A 76 27.46 -18.59 -10.54
CA ASP A 76 27.84 -18.46 -9.13
C ASP A 76 27.21 -17.21 -8.49
N MET A 77 27.35 -17.09 -7.17
CA MET A 77 26.83 -15.96 -6.39
C MET A 77 27.54 -14.63 -6.74
N ALA A 78 28.84 -14.66 -7.05
CA ALA A 78 29.60 -13.44 -7.35
C ALA A 78 29.09 -12.76 -8.63
N SER A 79 28.90 -13.55 -9.69
CA SER A 79 28.36 -13.12 -10.98
C SER A 79 26.94 -12.58 -10.85
N LEU A 80 26.10 -13.23 -10.04
CA LEU A 80 24.75 -12.76 -9.73
C LEU A 80 24.79 -11.38 -9.06
N LEU A 81 25.56 -11.25 -7.98
CA LEU A 81 25.66 -9.99 -7.22
C LEU A 81 26.20 -8.86 -8.11
N CYS A 82 27.21 -9.10 -8.92
CA CYS A 82 27.73 -8.13 -9.89
C CYS A 82 26.66 -7.69 -10.89
N ARG A 83 25.87 -8.61 -11.47
CA ARG A 83 24.76 -8.25 -12.39
C ARG A 83 23.64 -7.47 -11.70
N LEU A 84 23.44 -7.68 -10.41
CA LEU A 84 22.50 -6.90 -9.59
C LEU A 84 23.08 -5.54 -9.14
N GLY A 85 24.26 -5.16 -9.64
CA GLY A 85 24.92 -3.90 -9.31
C GLY A 85 25.50 -3.87 -7.89
N ILE A 86 25.93 -5.02 -7.37
CA ILE A 86 26.69 -5.16 -6.13
C ILE A 86 28.12 -5.54 -6.49
N THR A 87 29.07 -4.66 -6.20
CA THR A 87 30.49 -4.96 -6.39
C THR A 87 30.92 -6.07 -5.44
N VAL A 88 31.50 -7.12 -6.02
CA VAL A 88 32.24 -8.17 -5.30
C VAL A 88 33.73 -7.86 -5.50
N GLY A 89 34.54 -7.98 -4.45
CA GLY A 89 35.98 -7.73 -4.52
C GLY A 89 36.75 -8.78 -5.34
N ASP A 90 37.72 -9.41 -4.72
CA ASP A 90 38.57 -10.43 -5.35
C ASP A 90 37.88 -11.77 -5.65
N GLY A 91 36.56 -11.86 -5.44
CA GLY A 91 35.77 -13.07 -5.64
C GLY A 91 36.03 -14.16 -4.58
N THR A 92 36.80 -13.86 -3.53
CA THR A 92 36.98 -14.81 -2.43
C THR A 92 35.67 -15.09 -1.72
N SER A 93 35.58 -16.26 -1.09
CA SER A 93 34.40 -16.67 -0.31
C SER A 93 34.00 -15.62 0.74
N HIS A 94 34.97 -14.89 1.32
CA HIS A 94 34.69 -13.82 2.27
C HIS A 94 34.05 -12.60 1.59
N GLU A 95 34.64 -12.10 0.50
CA GLU A 95 34.11 -10.97 -0.26
C GLU A 95 32.70 -11.25 -0.81
N VAL A 96 32.44 -12.46 -1.30
CA VAL A 96 31.12 -12.88 -1.75
C VAL A 96 30.09 -12.81 -0.61
N ARG A 97 30.47 -13.21 0.62
CA ARG A 97 29.58 -13.09 1.79
C ARG A 97 29.31 -11.65 2.19
N VAL A 98 30.33 -10.80 2.14
CA VAL A 98 30.19 -9.36 2.45
C VAL A 98 29.27 -8.70 1.43
N ALA A 99 29.49 -8.95 0.13
CA ALA A 99 28.65 -8.47 -0.95
C ALA A 99 27.21 -9.00 -0.84
N TYR A 100 27.02 -10.28 -0.49
CA TYR A 100 25.71 -10.86 -0.24
C TYR A 100 24.94 -10.11 0.86
N ARG A 101 25.56 -9.87 2.02
CA ARG A 101 24.94 -9.09 3.11
C ARG A 101 24.60 -7.67 2.67
N LYS A 102 25.48 -7.03 1.90
CA LYS A 102 25.25 -5.71 1.32
C LYS A 102 24.04 -5.71 0.37
N ALA A 103 23.88 -6.77 -0.41
CA ALA A 103 22.74 -6.95 -1.31
C ALA A 103 21.43 -7.11 -0.54
N LEU A 104 21.40 -7.95 0.50
CA LEU A 104 20.23 -8.10 1.37
C LEU A 104 19.79 -6.77 1.98
N LEU A 105 20.75 -5.96 2.44
CA LEU A 105 20.43 -4.63 2.97
C LEU A 105 19.94 -3.66 1.89
N LYS A 106 20.55 -3.68 0.69
CA LYS A 106 20.15 -2.80 -0.42
C LYS A 106 18.73 -3.09 -0.91
N PHE A 107 18.40 -4.37 -1.04
CA PHE A 107 17.13 -4.84 -1.59
C PHE A 107 16.10 -5.22 -0.51
N HIS A 108 16.32 -4.82 0.75
CA HIS A 108 15.36 -5.13 1.81
C HIS A 108 14.02 -4.41 1.58
N PRO A 109 12.87 -5.09 1.67
CA PRO A 109 11.55 -4.48 1.43
C PRO A 109 11.30 -3.23 2.29
N ASP A 110 11.68 -3.25 3.57
CA ASP A 110 11.52 -2.10 4.48
C ASP A 110 12.22 -0.83 4.00
N ARG A 111 13.38 -0.95 3.32
CA ARG A 111 14.11 0.21 2.79
C ARG A 111 13.44 0.83 1.58
N SER A 112 12.67 0.05 0.83
CA SER A 112 11.91 0.50 -0.34
C SER A 112 10.45 0.85 -0.02
N SER A 113 9.99 0.70 1.23
CA SER A 113 8.57 0.86 1.60
C SER A 113 7.96 2.22 1.24
N GLN A 114 8.78 3.27 1.21
CA GLN A 114 8.39 4.65 0.84
C GLN A 114 8.77 5.03 -0.60
N SER A 115 9.39 4.11 -1.35
CA SER A 115 9.75 4.31 -2.75
C SER A 115 8.55 4.16 -3.68
N ASP A 116 8.75 4.40 -4.98
CA ASP A 116 7.73 4.13 -5.99
C ASP A 116 7.36 2.63 -6.05
N LEU A 117 6.18 2.32 -6.61
CA LEU A 117 5.65 0.95 -6.68
C LEU A 117 6.63 0.00 -7.39
N ARG A 118 7.35 0.52 -8.39
CA ARG A 118 8.29 -0.28 -9.17
C ARG A 118 9.53 -0.65 -8.37
N GLN A 119 10.16 0.30 -7.66
CA GLN A 119 11.30 0.01 -6.81
C GLN A 119 10.94 -0.91 -5.64
N GLN A 120 9.72 -0.77 -5.09
CA GLN A 120 9.21 -1.71 -4.07
C GLN A 120 9.20 -3.15 -4.61
N VAL A 121 8.63 -3.35 -5.80
CA VAL A 121 8.55 -4.67 -6.44
C VAL A 121 9.94 -5.18 -6.84
N GLU A 122 10.78 -4.31 -7.41
CA GLU A 122 12.16 -4.65 -7.78
C GLU A 122 12.97 -5.11 -6.56
N ALA A 123 12.88 -4.39 -5.45
CA ALA A 123 13.53 -4.78 -4.20
C ALA A 123 13.01 -6.12 -3.68
N GLU A 124 11.69 -6.29 -3.58
CA GLU A 124 11.05 -7.52 -3.08
C GLU A 124 11.46 -8.75 -3.90
N GLU A 125 11.34 -8.68 -5.23
CA GLU A 125 11.64 -9.81 -6.12
C GLU A 125 13.15 -10.07 -6.22
N THR A 126 13.98 -9.03 -6.20
CA THR A 126 15.44 -9.19 -6.16
C THR A 126 15.89 -9.84 -4.84
N PHE A 127 15.28 -9.46 -3.71
CA PHE A 127 15.55 -10.06 -2.41
C PHE A 127 15.19 -11.55 -2.38
N LYS A 128 14.04 -11.93 -2.95
CA LYS A 128 13.62 -13.34 -3.10
C LYS A 128 14.62 -14.13 -3.95
N LEU A 129 15.08 -13.56 -5.07
CA LEU A 129 16.09 -14.18 -5.92
C LEU A 129 17.40 -14.40 -5.15
N ILE A 130 17.95 -13.36 -4.54
CA ILE A 130 19.20 -13.42 -3.76
C ILE A 130 19.10 -14.51 -2.67
N SER A 131 17.98 -14.56 -1.96
CA SER A 131 17.74 -15.55 -0.90
C SER A 131 17.68 -16.97 -1.45
N ARG A 132 16.94 -17.22 -2.55
CA ARG A 132 16.90 -18.53 -3.21
C ARG A 132 18.28 -18.98 -3.69
N MET A 133 19.06 -18.04 -4.23
CA MET A 133 20.37 -18.33 -4.81
C MET A 133 21.44 -18.56 -3.75
N LYS A 134 21.26 -18.03 -2.52
CA LYS A 134 22.09 -18.35 -1.36
C LYS A 134 22.03 -19.85 -1.07
N ASP A 135 20.85 -20.45 -1.04
CA ASP A 135 20.71 -21.88 -0.78
C ASP A 135 21.36 -22.75 -1.88
N LYS A 136 21.38 -22.24 -3.11
CA LYS A 136 22.01 -22.93 -4.27
C LYS A 136 23.54 -22.86 -4.26
N TYR A 137 24.12 -21.68 -3.98
CA TYR A 137 25.56 -21.44 -4.16
C TYR A 137 26.36 -21.32 -2.86
N LEU A 138 25.68 -21.11 -1.74
CA LEU A 138 26.28 -20.99 -0.41
C LEU A 138 25.51 -21.86 0.60
N PRO A 139 25.36 -23.18 0.36
CA PRO A 139 24.56 -24.07 1.22
C PRO A 139 25.14 -24.23 2.63
N THR A 140 26.42 -23.93 2.82
CA THR A 140 27.14 -24.06 4.09
C THR A 140 27.05 -22.82 4.99
N LEU A 141 26.15 -21.87 4.68
CA LEU A 141 25.89 -20.64 5.44
C LEU A 141 24.51 -20.60 6.08
#